data_AF-Q3A7I5-F1
#
_entry.id   AF-Q3A7I5-F1
#
_cell.length_a   1.000
_cell.length_b   1.000
_cell.length_c   1.000
_cell.angle_alpha   90.00
_cell.angle_beta   90.00
_cell.angle_gamma   90.00
#
_symmetry.space_group_name_H-M   'P 1'
#
loop_
_entity.id
_entity.type
_entity.pdbx_description
1 polymer ?
#
loop_
_entity_poly.entity_id
_entity_poly.type
_entity_poly.pdbx_seq_one_letter_code
_entity_poly.pdbx_strand_id
1 'polypeptide(L)' 'MAEKKHPCPDCQFCQWCSDIRCSACLGRGRSCRKKLSMAEQIELYEKTNREFAEKKKQRATGQPSHCCKK' A
#
# COMPACT_ATOMS: atom_id res chain seq x y z
N MET A 1 -24.10 -20.79 19.24
CA MET A 1 -23.14 -20.23 18.25
C MET A 1 -22.84 -18.81 18.69
N ALA A 2 -21.58 -18.45 18.94
CA ALA A 2 -21.24 -17.14 19.51
C ALA A 2 -21.52 -16.00 18.51
N GLU A 3 -22.29 -15.00 18.94
CA GLU A 3 -22.59 -13.81 18.14
C GLU A 3 -21.31 -13.01 17.87
N LYS A 4 -20.99 -12.79 16.60
CA LYS A 4 -19.84 -11.98 16.17
C LYS A 4 -20.34 -10.63 15.69
N LYS A 5 -19.62 -9.55 16.03
CA LYS A 5 -19.88 -8.20 15.49
C LYS A 5 -19.84 -8.17 13.95
N HIS A 6 -18.99 -8.98 13.33
CA HIS A 6 -18.88 -9.13 11.87
C HIS A 6 -18.74 -10.60 11.46
N PRO A 7 -19.06 -10.97 10.21
CA PRO A 7 -18.86 -12.32 9.68
C PRO A 7 -17.39 -12.55 9.29
N CYS A 8 -16.46 -12.32 10.22
CA CYS A 8 -15.02 -12.55 10.00
C CYS A 8 -14.69 -14.05 10.04
N PRO A 9 -14.03 -14.59 8.99
CA PRO A 9 -13.63 -16.00 8.96
C PRO A 9 -12.51 -16.30 9.97
N ASP A 10 -11.58 -15.36 10.16
CA ASP A 10 -10.40 -15.54 11.01
C ASP A 10 -10.63 -15.21 12.49
N CYS A 11 -11.80 -14.69 12.87
CA CYS A 11 -12.07 -14.34 14.25
C CYS A 11 -12.57 -15.56 15.03
N GLN A 12 -11.69 -16.15 15.83
CA GLN A 12 -12.00 -17.28 16.71
C GLN A 12 -12.72 -16.82 18.00
N PHE A 13 -12.37 -15.64 18.52
CA PHE A 13 -13.00 -15.03 19.71
C PHE A 13 -13.31 -13.55 19.44
N CYS A 14 -14.59 -13.21 19.28
CA CYS A 14 -15.00 -11.83 19.02
C CYS A 14 -15.04 -11.04 20.34
N GLN A 15 -14.04 -10.19 20.54
CA GLN A 15 -13.96 -9.29 21.71
C GLN A 15 -14.68 -7.95 21.49
N TRP A 16 -15.56 -7.85 20.49
CA TRP A 16 -16.26 -6.60 20.16
C TRP A 16 -15.31 -5.40 19.97
N CYS A 17 -14.16 -5.67 19.37
CA CYS A 17 -13.11 -4.67 19.22
C CYS A 17 -13.53 -3.53 18.27
N SER A 18 -12.77 -2.43 18.33
CA SER A 18 -12.97 -1.29 17.44
C SER A 18 -12.83 -1.68 15.97
N ASP A 19 -13.44 -0.91 15.07
CA ASP A 19 -13.44 -1.20 13.63
C ASP A 19 -12.02 -1.30 13.05
N ILE A 20 -11.05 -0.58 13.62
CA ILE A 20 -9.63 -0.67 13.27
C ILE A 20 -9.10 -2.11 13.47
N ARG A 21 -9.38 -2.71 14.63
CA ARG A 21 -8.97 -4.10 14.91
C ARG A 21 -9.78 -5.11 14.10
N CYS A 22 -11.09 -4.88 13.94
CA CYS A 22 -11.91 -5.74 13.07
C CYS A 22 -11.43 -5.72 11.62
N SER A 23 -11.01 -4.57 11.09
CA SER A 23 -10.48 -4.43 9.73
C SER A 23 -9.18 -5.22 9.53
N ALA A 24 -8.35 -5.29 10.56
CA ALA A 24 -7.16 -6.14 10.55
C ALA A 24 -7.51 -7.64 10.50
N CYS A 25 -8.56 -8.06 11.22
CA CYS A 25 -9.08 -9.43 11.21
C CYS A 25 -9.86 -9.78 9.92
N LEU A 26 -10.52 -8.81 9.29
CA LEU A 26 -11.33 -9.01 8.09
C LEU A 26 -10.52 -9.01 6.80
N GLY A 27 -9.20 -8.83 6.86
CA GLY A 27 -8.31 -9.02 5.72
C GLY A 27 -8.56 -8.10 4.51
N ARG A 28 -9.52 -7.16 4.56
CA ARG A 28 -9.91 -6.26 3.46
C ARG A 28 -8.88 -5.15 3.18
N GLY A 29 -7.59 -5.41 3.38
CA GLY A 29 -6.56 -4.38 3.25
C GLY A 29 -5.13 -4.88 3.10
N ARG A 30 -4.84 -6.14 3.41
CA ARG A 30 -3.64 -6.76 2.86
C ARG A 30 -4.05 -7.29 1.50
N SER A 31 -3.99 -6.42 0.49
CA SER A 31 -3.65 -6.93 -0.84
C SER A 31 -2.49 -7.87 -0.60
N CYS A 32 -2.65 -9.14 -0.97
CA CYS A 32 -1.55 -10.07 -1.07
C CYS A 32 -0.67 -9.52 -2.20
N ARG A 33 0.02 -8.40 -1.92
CA ARG A 33 1.08 -7.89 -2.76
C ARG A 33 2.04 -9.06 -2.77
N LYS A 34 2.18 -9.68 -3.93
CA LYS A 34 3.21 -10.69 -4.19
C LYS A 34 4.49 -10.15 -3.55
N LYS A 35 5.05 -10.90 -2.59
CA LYS A 35 6.38 -10.56 -2.07
C LYS A 35 7.32 -10.65 -3.27
N LEU A 36 7.95 -9.54 -3.62
CA LEU A 36 8.93 -9.50 -4.69
C LEU A 36 10.11 -10.40 -4.30
N SER A 37 10.66 -11.11 -5.27
CA SER A 37 11.99 -11.71 -5.14
C SER A 37 13.03 -10.61 -4.89
N MET A 38 14.20 -10.98 -4.37
CA MET A 38 15.29 -10.01 -4.18
C MET A 38 15.67 -9.30 -5.48
N ALA A 39 15.69 -10.03 -6.60
CA ALA A 39 15.95 -9.45 -7.92
C ALA A 39 14.87 -8.42 -8.32
N GLU A 40 13.58 -8.75 -8.17
CA GLU A 40 12.47 -7.82 -8.45
C GLU A 40 12.52 -6.59 -7.53
N GLN A 41 12.94 -6.76 -6.26
CA GLN A 41 13.08 -5.64 -5.33
C GLN A 41 14.24 -4.70 -5.71
N ILE A 42 15.38 -5.25 -6.16
CA ILE A 42 16.54 -4.47 -6.64
C ILE A 42 16.14 -3.68 -7.89
N GLU A 43 15.52 -4.34 -8.87
CA GLU A 43 15.08 -3.68 -10.10
C GLU A 43 14.10 -2.52 -9.81
N LEU A 44 13.13 -2.74 -8.93
CA LEU A 44 12.18 -1.71 -8.52
C LEU A 44 12.88 -0.53 -7.84
N TYR A 45 13.85 -0.80 -6.97
CA TYR A 45 14.63 0.24 -6.29
C TYR A 45 15.41 1.08 -7.31
N GLU A 46 16.16 0.45 -8.21
CA GLU A 46 16.95 1.14 -9.23
C GLU A 46 16.07 1.99 -10.15
N LYS A 47 14.95 1.43 -10.62
CA LYS A 47 13.98 2.17 -11.45
C LYS A 47 13.46 3.40 -10.73
N THR A 48 13.00 3.22 -9.49
CA THR A 48 12.47 4.32 -8.67
C THR A 48 13.53 5.41 -8.49
N ASN A 49 14.76 5.03 -8.15
CA ASN A 49 15.85 6.00 -7.98
C ASN A 49 16.18 6.77 -9.28
N ARG A 50 16.18 6.10 -10.44
CA ARG A 50 16.36 6.77 -11.74
C ARG A 50 15.26 7.80 -11.97
N GLU A 51 14.00 7.44 -11.78
CA GLU A 51 12.86 8.37 -11.97
C GLU A 51 12.94 9.57 -11.01
N PHE A 52 13.35 9.37 -9.76
CA PHE A 52 13.56 10.45 -8.80
C PHE A 52 14.70 11.38 -9.23
N ALA A 53 15.81 10.84 -9.72
CA ALA A 53 16.92 11.63 -10.24
C ALA A 53 16.49 12.48 -11.45
N GLU A 54 15.75 11.90 -12.40
CA GLU A 54 15.24 12.63 -13.57
C GLU A 54 14.26 13.74 -13.17
N LYS A 55 13.32 13.47 -12.26
CA LYS A 55 12.42 14.49 -11.71
C LYS A 55 13.18 15.62 -11.00
N LYS A 56 14.26 15.29 -10.28
CA LYS A 56 15.12 16.29 -9.63
C LYS A 56 15.81 17.20 -10.66
N LYS A 57 16.32 16.64 -11.75
CA LYS A 57 16.91 17.41 -12.86
C LYS A 57 15.88 18.33 -13.50
N GLN A 58 14.67 17.84 -13.79
CA GLN A 58 13.58 18.65 -14.37
C GLN A 58 13.19 19.86 -13.50
N ARG A 59 13.16 19.67 -12.18
CA ARG A 59 12.94 20.77 -11.22
C ARG A 59 14.10 21.77 -11.21
N ALA A 60 15.34 21.29 -11.33
CA ALA A 60 16.53 22.14 -11.38
C ALA A 60 16.64 22.93 -12.70
N THR A 61 16.12 22.40 -13.81
CA THR A 61 16.11 23.07 -15.11
C THR A 61 14.88 23.96 -15.34
N GLY A 62 14.00 24.11 -14.33
CA GLY A 62 12.85 25.03 -14.39
C GLY A 62 11.73 24.60 -15.36
N GLN A 63 11.69 23.33 -15.79
CA GLN A 63 10.61 22.86 -16.65
C GLN A 63 9.28 22.73 -15.87
N PRO A 64 8.18 23.35 -16.34
CA PRO A 64 6.93 23.34 -15.61
C PRO A 64 6.31 21.93 -15.56
N SER A 65 6.01 21.46 -14.36
CA SER A 65 5.25 20.23 -14.14
C SER A 65 3.84 20.38 -14.71
N HIS A 66 3.43 19.50 -15.63
CA HIS A 66 2.18 19.59 -16.41
C HIS A 66 0.85 19.50 -15.61
N CYS A 67 0.88 19.55 -14.28
CA CYS A 67 -0.25 19.22 -13.41
C CYS A 67 -1.40 20.25 -13.38
N CYS A 68 -1.42 21.26 -14.26
CA CYS A 68 -2.51 22.22 -14.32
C CYS A 68 -2.91 22.47 -15.79
N LYS A 69 -3.57 21.49 -16.40
CA LYS A 69 -4.49 21.77 -17.49
C LYS A 69 -5.87 21.98 -16.85
N LYS A 70 -6.34 23.22 -16.92
CA LYS A 70 -7.67 23.69 -16.49
C LYS A 70 -8.79 22.88 -17.10
#